data_AF-A0A1X7V8D2-F1
#
_entry.id   AF-A0A1X7V8D2-F1
#
_cell.length_a   1.000
_cell.length_b   1.000
_cell.length_c   1.000
_cell.angle_alpha   90.00
_cell.angle_beta   90.00
_cell.angle_gamma   90.00
#
_symmetry.space_group_name_H-M   'P 1'
#
loop_
_entity.id
_entity.type
_entity.pdbx_description
1 polymer ?
#
loop_
_entity_poly.entity_id
_entity_poly.type
_entity_poly.pdbx_seq_one_letter_code
_entity_poly.pdbx_strand_id
1 'polypeptide(L)'
;MPNPELLMKKVPLQRDLLRLFNGQSDQWQTIGTGLGVSHSDLMPLPGQALNNLGMIFDRWLKAYKNVTWKAICNLCEDWDQLGQSKAKVAKFLESDRAHEEYGTKPDFDG
;
A
#
# COMPACT_ATOMS: atom_id res chain seq x y z
N MET A 1 11.85 -7.67 -20.09
CA MET A 1 10.79 -7.27 -19.14
C MET A 1 11.34 -6.12 -18.30
N PRO A 2 10.57 -5.07 -18.03
CA PRO A 2 10.98 -4.02 -17.10
C PRO A 2 11.34 -4.63 -15.73
N ASN A 3 12.39 -4.10 -15.08
CA ASN A 3 12.89 -4.64 -13.82
C ASN A 3 11.89 -4.34 -12.68
N PRO A 4 11.22 -5.35 -12.08
CA PRO A 4 10.27 -5.13 -10.99
C PRO A 4 10.90 -4.49 -9.75
N GLU A 5 12.22 -4.59 -9.56
CA GLU A 5 12.93 -3.91 -8.49
C GLU A 5 12.88 -2.37 -8.59
N LEU A 6 12.66 -1.82 -9.79
CA LEU A 6 12.53 -0.37 -9.98
C LEU A 6 11.17 0.13 -9.48
N LEU A 7 10.10 -0.64 -9.72
CA LEU A 7 8.78 -0.32 -9.19
C LEU A 7 8.74 -0.40 -7.66
N MET A 8 9.53 -1.29 -7.05
CA MET A 8 9.64 -1.37 -5.59
C MET A 8 10.06 -0.05 -4.94
N LYS A 9 10.76 0.84 -5.66
CA LYS A 9 11.22 2.15 -5.17
C LYS A 9 10.29 3.30 -5.54
N LYS A 10 9.12 3.02 -6.10
CA LYS A 10 8.12 4.03 -6.49
C LYS A 10 7.14 4.33 -5.38
N VAL A 11 6.69 5.58 -5.32
CA VAL A 11 5.59 6.00 -4.45
C VAL A 11 4.29 5.42 -5.04
N PRO A 12 3.56 4.58 -4.28
CA PRO A 12 2.26 4.09 -4.73
C PRO A 12 1.22 5.21 -4.79
N LEU A 13 0.29 5.12 -5.74
CA LEU A 13 -0.89 5.98 -5.74
C LEU A 13 -1.93 5.48 -4.73
N GLN A 14 -2.56 6.40 -3.99
CA GLN A 14 -3.61 6.07 -3.04
C GLN A 14 -4.74 5.23 -3.67
N ARG A 15 -5.10 5.52 -4.92
CA ARG A 15 -6.14 4.78 -5.64
C ARG A 15 -5.78 3.29 -5.82
N ASP A 16 -4.51 3.00 -6.06
CA ASP A 16 -4.05 1.62 -6.27
C ASP A 16 -3.97 0.89 -4.94
N LEU A 17 -3.49 1.55 -3.88
CA LEU A 17 -3.53 1.01 -2.52
C LEU A 17 -4.97 0.65 -2.11
N LEU A 18 -5.91 1.57 -2.25
CA LEU A 18 -7.32 1.33 -1.95
C LEU A 18 -7.88 0.17 -2.77
N ARG A 19 -7.62 0.12 -4.08
CA ARG A 19 -8.10 -0.97 -4.95
C ARG A 19 -7.53 -2.34 -4.52
N LEU A 20 -6.24 -2.40 -4.19
CA LEU A 20 -5.56 -3.66 -3.85
C LEU A 20 -5.93 -4.15 -2.44
N PHE A 21 -6.24 -3.24 -1.53
CA PHE A 21 -6.58 -3.54 -0.13
C PHE A 21 -8.08 -3.44 0.18
N ASN A 22 -8.96 -3.14 -0.78
CA ASN A 22 -10.41 -3.02 -0.55
C ASN A 22 -11.01 -4.25 0.15
N GLY A 23 -10.61 -5.46 -0.28
CA GLY A 23 -11.05 -6.72 0.32
C GLY A 23 -10.51 -6.98 1.73
N GLN A 24 -9.57 -6.16 2.20
CA GLN A 24 -8.97 -6.20 3.54
C GLN A 24 -9.21 -4.88 4.29
N SER A 25 -10.24 -4.12 3.92
CA SER A 25 -10.55 -2.83 4.55
C SER A 25 -10.81 -2.95 6.04
N ASP A 26 -11.36 -4.06 6.52
CA ASP A 26 -11.54 -4.34 7.95
C ASP A 26 -10.21 -4.44 8.73
N GLN A 27 -9.08 -4.65 8.03
CA GLN A 27 -7.73 -4.72 8.59
C GLN A 27 -7.04 -3.35 8.66
N TRP A 28 -7.77 -2.24 8.54
CA TRP A 28 -7.19 -0.89 8.48
C TRP A 28 -6.32 -0.53 9.70
N GLN A 29 -6.64 -1.04 10.91
CA GLN A 29 -5.84 -0.83 12.12
C GLN A 29 -4.49 -1.56 12.04
N THR A 30 -4.51 -2.83 11.60
CA THR A 30 -3.30 -3.62 11.34
C THR A 30 -2.42 -2.92 10.32
N ILE A 31 -3.01 -2.51 9.19
CA ILE A 31 -2.31 -1.82 8.10
C ILE A 31 -1.72 -0.50 8.62
N GLY A 32 -2.50 0.29 9.37
CA GLY A 32 -2.03 1.53 9.99
C GLY A 32 -0.85 1.30 10.92
N THR A 33 -0.94 0.29 11.79
CA THR A 33 0.14 -0.09 12.72
C THR A 33 1.41 -0.50 11.98
N GLY A 34 1.30 -1.39 10.99
CA GLY A 34 2.44 -1.87 10.22
C GLY A 34 3.09 -0.78 9.37
N LEU A 35 2.34 0.25 8.96
CA LEU A 35 2.86 1.43 8.26
C LEU A 35 3.34 2.54 9.21
N GLY A 36 3.25 2.35 10.53
CA GLY A 36 3.64 3.35 11.53
C GLY A 36 2.74 4.59 11.54
N VAL A 37 1.49 4.47 11.09
CA VAL A 37 0.50 5.55 11.02
C VAL A 37 -0.34 5.59 12.29
N SER A 38 -0.34 6.75 12.96
CA SER A 38 -1.26 7.00 14.06
C SER A 38 -2.71 7.03 13.57
N HIS A 39 -3.56 6.31 14.30
CA HIS A 39 -4.96 6.12 13.96
C HIS A 39 -5.86 6.10 15.21
N SER A 40 -5.36 6.64 16.32
CA SER A 40 -6.07 6.72 17.61
C SER A 40 -7.35 7.56 17.55
N ASP A 41 -7.46 8.44 16.55
CA ASP A 41 -8.63 9.26 16.30
C ASP A 41 -9.67 8.59 15.38
N LEU A 42 -9.35 7.44 14.79
CA LEU A 42 -10.27 6.69 13.94
C LEU A 42 -11.06 5.66 14.75
N MET A 43 -12.36 5.59 14.52
CA MET A 43 -13.26 4.66 15.20
C MET A 43 -13.67 3.50 14.29
N PRO A 44 -13.72 2.25 14.78
CA PRO A 44 -14.21 1.09 14.03
C PRO A 44 -15.74 1.07 13.99
N LEU A 45 -16.34 2.00 13.27
CA LEU A 45 -17.79 2.08 13.09
C LEU A 45 -18.24 1.17 11.93
N PRO A 46 -19.43 0.55 12.02
CA PRO A 46 -20.00 -0.21 10.93
C PRO A 46 -20.03 0.59 9.62
N GLY A 47 -19.54 -0.02 8.53
CA GLY A 47 -19.50 0.61 7.20
C GLY A 47 -18.37 1.62 6.97
N GLN A 48 -17.52 1.91 7.97
CA GLN A 48 -16.44 2.91 7.85
C GLN A 48 -15.06 2.32 7.52
N ALA A 49 -14.93 1.00 7.45
CA ALA A 49 -13.64 0.32 7.27
C ALA A 49 -12.85 0.83 6.05
N LEU A 50 -13.51 0.97 4.89
CA LEU A 50 -12.87 1.48 3.68
C LEU A 50 -12.45 2.96 3.80
N ASN A 51 -13.27 3.78 4.46
CA ASN A 51 -12.95 5.19 4.70
C ASN A 51 -11.75 5.32 5.64
N ASN A 52 -11.71 4.54 6.72
CA ASN A 52 -10.59 4.50 7.65
C ASN A 52 -9.31 4.02 6.94
N LEU A 53 -9.39 2.96 6.12
CA LEU A 53 -8.27 2.51 5.30
C LEU A 53 -7.76 3.61 4.35
N GLY A 54 -8.66 4.37 3.73
CA GLY A 54 -8.31 5.52 2.90
C GLY A 54 -7.56 6.60 3.66
N MET A 55 -8.00 6.91 4.89
CA MET A 55 -7.32 7.87 5.76
C MET A 55 -5.93 7.37 6.20
N ILE A 56 -5.77 6.08 6.47
CA ILE A 56 -4.47 5.48 6.77
C ILE A 56 -3.50 5.69 5.60
N PHE A 57 -3.93 5.35 4.37
CA PHE A 57 -3.08 5.54 3.20
C PHE A 57 -2.78 7.02 2.92
N ASP A 58 -3.76 7.92 3.05
CA ASP A 58 -3.53 9.36 2.90
C ASP A 58 -2.46 9.87 3.88
N ARG A 59 -2.56 9.50 5.15
CA ARG A 59 -1.59 9.87 6.19
C ARG A 59 -0.21 9.30 5.90
N TRP A 60 -0.14 8.02 5.53
CA TRP A 60 1.11 7.36 5.20
C TRP A 60 1.81 8.05 4.02
N LEU A 61 1.08 8.31 2.93
CA LEU A 61 1.61 8.99 1.74
C LEU A 61 2.12 10.40 2.07
N LYS A 62 1.42 11.13 2.96
CA LYS A 62 1.82 12.47 3.42
C LYS A 62 3.03 12.48 4.36
N ALA A 63 3.34 11.36 5.03
CA ALA A 63 4.49 11.27 5.91
C ALA A 63 5.84 11.31 5.16
N TYR A 64 5.83 11.03 3.85
CA TYR A 64 6.95 11.11 2.90
C TYR A 64 8.25 10.39 3.29
N LYS A 65 8.20 9.49 4.29
CA LYS A 65 9.32 8.64 4.72
C LYS A 65 9.01 7.18 4.43
N ASN A 66 9.88 6.52 3.66
CA ASN A 66 9.75 5.11 3.28
C ASN A 66 8.44 4.75 2.55
N VAL A 67 7.82 5.72 1.86
CA VAL A 67 6.56 5.55 1.15
C VAL A 67 6.82 4.88 -0.20
N THR A 68 6.96 3.56 -0.21
CA THR A 68 7.33 2.79 -1.41
C THR A 68 6.51 1.52 -1.56
N TRP A 69 6.42 0.98 -2.78
CA TRP A 69 5.88 -0.35 -2.99
C TRP A 69 6.63 -1.43 -2.19
N LYS A 70 7.94 -1.28 -1.98
CA LYS A 70 8.71 -2.14 -1.08
C LYS A 70 8.14 -2.17 0.34
N ALA A 71 7.79 -1.02 0.91
CA ALA A 71 7.19 -0.96 2.23
C ALA A 71 5.81 -1.66 2.28
N ILE A 72 5.02 -1.58 1.20
CA ILE A 72 3.75 -2.33 1.07
C ILE A 72 4.00 -3.83 0.97
N CYS A 73 5.03 -4.27 0.24
CA CYS A 73 5.42 -5.68 0.17
C CYS A 73 5.85 -6.20 1.54
N ASN A 74 6.71 -5.46 2.26
CA ASN A 74 7.13 -5.80 3.62
C ASN A 74 5.93 -5.90 4.57
N LEU A 75 4.99 -4.94 4.53
CA LEU A 75 3.75 -5.00 5.30
C LEU A 75 2.98 -6.30 5.02
N CYS A 76 2.86 -6.69 3.76
CA CYS A 76 2.18 -7.93 3.38
C CYS A 76 2.94 -9.21 3.78
N GLU A 77 4.25 -9.13 4.00
CA GLU A 77 5.10 -10.23 4.48
C GLU A 77 5.05 -10.39 5.99
N ASP A 78 5.00 -9.29 6.73
CA ASP A 78 5.00 -9.28 8.20
C ASP A 78 3.65 -9.70 8.80
N TRP A 79 2.57 -9.68 8.00
CA TRP A 79 1.20 -9.93 8.48
C TRP A 79 0.47 -10.94 7.58
N ASP A 80 0.41 -12.21 8.01
CA ASP A 80 -0.24 -13.31 7.28
C ASP A 80 -1.69 -13.02 6.85
N GLN A 81 -2.42 -12.26 7.68
CA GLN A 81 -3.80 -11.84 7.39
C GLN A 81 -3.93 -10.94 6.16
N LEU A 82 -2.83 -10.41 5.62
CA LEU A 82 -2.77 -9.63 4.38
C LEU A 82 -2.44 -10.48 3.14
N GLY A 83 -2.42 -11.81 3.25
CA GLY A 83 -2.02 -12.72 2.15
C GLY A 83 -2.74 -12.49 0.81
N GLN A 84 -4.04 -12.16 0.82
CA GLN A 84 -4.77 -11.81 -0.41
C GLN A 84 -4.24 -10.53 -1.07
N SER A 85 -3.93 -9.51 -0.25
CA SER A 85 -3.34 -8.26 -0.74
C SER A 85 -1.91 -8.47 -1.21
N LYS A 86 -1.12 -9.35 -0.56
CA LYS A 86 0.22 -9.75 -1.01
C LYS A 86 0.21 -10.23 -2.46
N ALA A 87 -0.66 -11.21 -2.76
CA ALA A 87 -0.77 -11.78 -4.10
C ALA A 87 -1.26 -10.74 -5.14
N LYS A 88 -2.21 -9.88 -4.75
CA LYS A 88 -2.71 -8.80 -5.62
C LYS A 88 -1.64 -7.75 -5.91
N VAL A 89 -0.86 -7.35 -4.91
CA VAL A 89 0.25 -6.40 -5.06
C VAL A 89 1.32 -6.97 -5.98
N ALA A 90 1.76 -8.21 -5.75
CA ALA A 90 2.76 -8.87 -6.61
C ALA A 90 2.30 -8.91 -8.07
N LYS A 91 1.09 -9.41 -8.33
CA LYS A 91 0.50 -9.45 -9.68
C LYS A 91 0.35 -8.06 -10.31
N PHE A 92 0.03 -7.04 -9.52
CA PHE A 92 -0.09 -5.68 -10.02
C PHE A 92 1.27 -5.12 -10.46
N LEU A 93 2.31 -5.31 -9.64
CA LEU A 93 3.65 -4.81 -9.94
C LEU A 93 4.29 -5.50 -11.17
N GLU A 94 3.81 -6.69 -11.55
CA GLU A 94 4.21 -7.37 -12.79
C GLU A 94 3.39 -6.94 -14.02
N SER A 95 2.33 -6.16 -13.85
CA SER A 95 1.41 -5.81 -14.93
C SER A 95 1.89 -4.64 -15.78
N ASP A 96 1.59 -4.67 -17.08
CA ASP A 96 1.86 -3.56 -18.01
C ASP A 96 1.31 -2.23 -17.48
N ARG A 97 0.13 -2.26 -16.86
CA ARG A 97 -0.49 -1.08 -16.22
C ARG A 97 0.43 -0.44 -15.17
N ALA A 98 1.10 -1.22 -14.32
CA ALA A 98 2.01 -0.65 -13.32
C ALA A 98 3.26 -0.07 -13.98
N HIS A 99 3.79 -0.74 -15.00
CA HIS A 99 4.94 -0.24 -15.75
C HIS A 99 4.63 1.03 -16.56
N GLU A 100 3.40 1.19 -17.06
CA GLU A 100 2.92 2.41 -17.72
C GLU A 100 2.69 3.56 -16.72
N GLU A 101 2.01 3.31 -15.59
CA GLU A 101 1.64 4.36 -14.63
C GLU A 101 2.85 4.90 -13.87
N TYR A 102 3.75 4.02 -13.42
CA TYR A 102 4.89 4.41 -12.59
C TYR A 102 6.17 4.59 -13.41
N GLY A 103 6.29 3.94 -14.57
CA GLY A 103 7.50 3.96 -15.38
C GLY A 103 8.67 3.18 -14.77
N THR A 104 9.89 3.41 -15.27
CA THR A 104 11.08 2.61 -14.95
C THR A 104 12.13 3.33 -14.10
N LYS A 105 11.97 4.61 -13.78
CA LYS A 105 12.93 5.36 -12.94
C LYS A 105 12.44 5.39 -11.49
N PRO A 106 13.25 5.15 -10.44
CA PRO A 106 12.79 5.20 -9.05
C PRO A 106 12.38 6.64 -8.64
N ASP A 107 11.51 6.78 -7.63
CA ASP A 107 11.17 8.11 -7.05
C ASP A 107 12.11 8.50 -5.92
N PHE A 108 12.75 7.50 -5.31
CA PHE A 108 13.78 7.69 -4.29
C PHE A 108 15.10 7.12 -4.82
N ASP A 109 16.09 7.98 -4.93
CA ASP A 109 17.48 7.59 -5.11
C ASP A 109 17.98 7.08 -3.77
N GLY A 110 18.31 5.79 -3.71
CA GLY A 110 18.79 5.14 -2.48
C GLY A 110 20.11 5.70 -1.98
#